data_AF-A0A9N8VFD5-F1
#
_entry.id   AF-A0A9N8VFD5-F1
#
_cell.length_a   1.000
_cell.length_b   1.000
_cell.length_c   1.000
_cell.angle_alpha   90.00
_cell.angle_beta   90.00
_cell.angle_gamma   90.00
#
_symmetry.space_group_name_H-M   'P 1'
#
loop_
_entity.id
_entity.type
_entity.pdbx_description
1 polymer ?
#
loop_
_entity_poly.entity_id
_entity_poly.type
_entity_poly.pdbx_seq_one_letter_code
_entity_poly.pdbx_strand_id
1 'polypeptide(L)'
;MLYVIVIPYKKNGEILISKRLVKFYKDLYCSPGGKVKEGEKVEDGARRELYEETGIIIRNKFEMILVNRYENKHIYVYKTLVDNSVVIENREPEKHEGWFWTNRFYDYPLIPTMDIFKKEILKHITPKYIVFSGPTGVGKTSLMIKLKQELEKDGFSVDICTESILKDSNYLLEYKKNDIQKFEYALLNQYHRRRIEMLNSSKNFVIVDREVFDGDIYKEVYGFEKEIIKKEHVEIKDLMLVFLILCNDRNLERNYYGREEKDRKYPLKECKKILNVYREKFKKDVCGDAIVINNDSDLEDGVNNIKEYFNPYLIKL
;
A
#
# COMPACT_ATOMS: atom_id res chain seq x y z
N MET A 1 -18.32 10.44 -28.51
CA MET A 1 -18.96 9.38 -27.68
C MET A 1 -18.17 9.18 -26.40
N LEU A 2 -18.83 8.85 -25.29
CA LEU A 2 -18.18 8.59 -24.01
C LEU A 2 -17.92 7.09 -23.83
N TYR A 3 -16.74 6.73 -23.33
CA TYR A 3 -16.30 5.37 -23.06
C TYR A 3 -15.64 5.31 -21.69
N VAL A 4 -15.72 4.15 -21.07
CA VAL A 4 -15.11 3.86 -19.77
C VAL A 4 -14.19 2.66 -19.89
N ILE A 5 -13.10 2.69 -19.13
CA ILE A 5 -12.24 1.54 -18.85
C ILE A 5 -12.13 1.46 -17.34
N VAL A 6 -12.33 0.28 -16.79
CA VAL A 6 -12.15 0.02 -15.38
C VAL A 6 -10.91 -0.84 -15.22
N ILE A 7 -10.02 -0.46 -14.31
CA ILE A 7 -8.84 -1.22 -13.90
C ILE A 7 -9.10 -1.79 -12.51
N PRO A 8 -9.71 -2.99 -12.41
CA PRO A 8 -9.66 -3.76 -11.18
C PRO A 8 -8.21 -4.15 -10.92
N TYR A 9 -7.72 -3.86 -9.71
CA TYR A 9 -6.37 -4.24 -9.30
C TYR A 9 -6.36 -4.83 -7.89
N LYS A 10 -5.33 -5.62 -7.59
CA LYS A 10 -5.05 -6.20 -6.27
C LYS A 10 -3.83 -5.54 -5.64
N LYS A 11 -3.67 -5.70 -4.32
CA LYS A 11 -2.52 -5.17 -3.56
C LYS A 11 -1.15 -5.73 -3.99
N ASN A 12 -1.13 -6.85 -4.70
CA ASN A 12 0.08 -7.46 -5.26
C ASN A 12 0.40 -6.96 -6.69
N GLY A 13 -0.37 -6.00 -7.21
CA GLY A 13 -0.13 -5.34 -8.49
C GLY A 13 -0.72 -6.06 -9.69
N GLU A 14 -1.46 -7.14 -9.48
CA GLU A 14 -2.24 -7.76 -10.54
C GLU A 14 -3.39 -6.86 -10.95
N ILE A 15 -3.62 -6.77 -12.27
CA ILE A 15 -4.84 -6.19 -12.84
C ILE A 15 -5.65 -7.26 -13.56
N LEU A 16 -6.95 -7.02 -13.69
CA LEU A 16 -7.86 -7.90 -14.42
C LEU A 16 -7.85 -7.56 -15.91
N ILE A 17 -7.49 -8.51 -16.77
CA ILE A 17 -7.59 -8.37 -18.23
C ILE A 17 -8.22 -9.62 -18.86
N SER A 18 -8.72 -9.48 -20.08
CA SER A 18 -9.15 -10.57 -20.94
C SER A 18 -8.75 -10.29 -22.38
N LYS A 19 -8.51 -11.35 -23.13
CA LYS A 19 -8.39 -11.30 -24.60
C LYS A 19 -9.77 -11.09 -25.23
N ARG A 20 -9.86 -10.24 -26.25
CA ARG A 20 -11.10 -9.89 -26.96
C ARG A 20 -11.39 -10.86 -28.11
N LEU A 21 -12.64 -11.31 -28.22
CA LEU A 21 -13.14 -12.20 -29.29
C LEU A 21 -13.91 -11.45 -30.38
N VAL A 22 -14.35 -10.21 -30.12
CA VAL A 22 -15.12 -9.39 -31.06
C VAL A 22 -14.27 -8.82 -32.20
N LYS A 23 -14.89 -8.49 -33.34
CA LYS A 23 -14.24 -7.99 -34.56
C LYS A 23 -13.30 -6.79 -34.32
N PHE A 24 -13.72 -5.83 -33.49
CA PHE A 24 -12.90 -4.66 -33.18
C PHE A 24 -11.85 -5.00 -32.12
N TYR A 25 -10.58 -4.84 -32.50
CA TYR A 25 -9.42 -5.19 -31.68
C TYR A 25 -9.45 -6.66 -31.24
N LYS A 26 -9.84 -7.55 -32.15
CA LYS A 26 -9.79 -9.00 -31.93
C LYS A 26 -8.37 -9.42 -31.57
N ASP A 27 -8.26 -10.37 -30.65
CA ASP A 27 -6.99 -10.93 -30.15
C ASP A 27 -6.09 -9.96 -29.35
N LEU A 28 -6.54 -8.72 -29.14
CA LEU A 28 -5.92 -7.79 -28.18
C LEU A 28 -6.53 -7.95 -26.78
N TYR A 29 -5.79 -7.49 -25.77
CA TYR A 29 -6.18 -7.58 -24.36
C TYR A 29 -6.75 -6.26 -23.86
N CYS A 30 -7.80 -6.34 -23.04
CA CYS A 30 -8.38 -5.19 -22.38
C CYS A 30 -8.82 -5.52 -20.95
N SER A 31 -8.95 -4.48 -20.13
CA SER A 31 -9.69 -4.49 -18.88
C SER A 31 -11.17 -4.21 -19.15
N PRO A 32 -12.07 -4.45 -18.18
CA PRO A 32 -13.51 -4.27 -18.39
C PRO A 32 -13.89 -2.85 -18.81
N GLY A 33 -14.88 -2.71 -19.68
CA GLY A 33 -15.35 -1.38 -20.07
C GLY A 33 -15.99 -1.30 -21.45
N GLY A 34 -16.81 -0.27 -21.60
CA GLY A 34 -17.61 -0.08 -22.80
C GLY A 34 -18.06 1.36 -23.00
N LYS A 35 -19.14 1.50 -23.78
CA LYS A 35 -19.72 2.80 -24.12
C LYS A 35 -20.65 3.24 -22.99
N VAL A 36 -20.52 4.48 -22.54
CA VAL A 36 -21.49 5.07 -21.60
C VAL A 36 -22.81 5.31 -22.33
N LYS A 37 -23.92 4.92 -21.71
CA LYS A 37 -25.28 5.08 -22.27
C LYS A 37 -25.67 6.57 -22.29
N GLU A 38 -26.58 6.93 -23.17
CA GLU A 38 -27.10 8.30 -23.22
C GLU A 38 -27.84 8.64 -21.93
N GLY A 39 -27.52 9.78 -21.31
CA GLY A 39 -28.05 10.19 -20.01
C GLY A 39 -27.42 9.49 -18.78
N GLU A 40 -26.54 8.51 -18.98
CA GLU A 40 -25.85 7.80 -17.90
C GLU A 40 -24.65 8.61 -17.38
N LYS A 41 -24.47 8.68 -16.05
CA LYS A 41 -23.24 9.24 -15.48
C LYS A 41 -22.07 8.32 -15.82
N VAL A 42 -20.92 8.91 -16.15
CA VAL A 42 -19.72 8.15 -16.53
C VAL A 42 -19.33 7.11 -15.48
N GLU A 43 -19.37 7.47 -14.19
CA GLU A 43 -19.06 6.54 -13.10
C GLU A 43 -20.05 5.37 -13.02
N ASP A 44 -21.35 5.65 -13.19
CA ASP A 44 -22.40 4.62 -13.19
C ASP A 44 -22.21 3.66 -14.35
N GLY A 45 -21.85 4.17 -15.54
CA GLY A 45 -21.48 3.35 -16.69
C GLY A 45 -20.27 2.46 -16.40
N ALA A 46 -19.23 2.98 -15.77
CA ALA A 46 -18.06 2.19 -15.40
C ALA A 46 -18.39 1.07 -14.40
N ARG A 47 -19.21 1.35 -13.37
CA ARG A 47 -19.68 0.33 -12.43
C ARG A 47 -20.56 -0.73 -13.11
N ARG A 48 -21.42 -0.31 -14.03
CA ARG A 48 -22.28 -1.20 -14.82
C ARG A 48 -21.46 -2.12 -15.70
N GLU A 49 -20.55 -1.59 -16.52
CA GLU A 49 -19.72 -2.39 -17.43
C GLU A 49 -18.89 -3.42 -16.65
N LEU A 50 -18.30 -3.02 -15.51
CA LEU A 50 -17.58 -3.97 -14.66
C LEU A 50 -18.49 -5.13 -14.20
N TYR A 51 -19.70 -4.83 -13.73
CA TYR A 51 -20.64 -5.84 -13.27
C TYR A 51 -21.19 -6.72 -14.41
N GLU A 52 -21.54 -6.11 -15.54
CA GLU A 52 -22.06 -6.80 -16.72
C GLU A 52 -21.04 -7.77 -17.31
N GLU A 53 -19.74 -7.40 -17.35
CA GLU A 53 -18.70 -8.23 -17.95
C GLU A 53 -18.06 -9.25 -17.00
N THR A 54 -17.92 -8.91 -15.71
CA THR A 54 -17.10 -9.68 -14.74
C THR A 54 -17.85 -10.20 -13.52
N GLY A 55 -19.04 -9.66 -13.26
CA GLY A 55 -19.80 -9.91 -12.03
C GLY A 55 -19.27 -9.22 -10.77
N ILE A 56 -18.19 -8.46 -10.86
CA ILE A 56 -17.64 -7.73 -9.71
C ILE A 56 -18.59 -6.59 -9.31
N ILE A 57 -19.01 -6.60 -8.04
CA ILE A 57 -19.77 -5.51 -7.42
C ILE A 57 -18.83 -4.72 -6.51
N ILE A 58 -18.64 -3.44 -6.82
CA ILE A 58 -17.77 -2.56 -6.03
C ILE A 58 -18.57 -1.96 -4.88
N ARG A 59 -18.14 -2.25 -3.65
CA ARG A 59 -18.59 -1.53 -2.44
C ARG A 59 -17.59 -0.48 -1.96
N ASN A 60 -16.38 -0.49 -2.53
CA ASN A 60 -15.24 0.32 -2.11
C ASN A 60 -15.09 1.60 -2.95
N LYS A 61 -13.98 2.32 -2.71
CA LYS A 61 -13.58 3.49 -3.48
C LYS A 61 -13.42 3.15 -4.96
N PHE A 62 -13.96 4.03 -5.80
CA PHE A 62 -13.89 3.96 -7.25
C PHE A 62 -13.32 5.28 -7.73
N GLU A 63 -12.10 5.26 -8.25
CA GLU A 63 -11.31 6.48 -8.46
C GLU A 63 -11.03 6.66 -9.95
N MET A 64 -11.40 7.82 -10.50
CA MET A 64 -11.02 8.20 -11.84
C MET A 64 -9.55 8.61 -11.86
N ILE A 65 -8.75 7.95 -12.70
CA ILE A 65 -7.31 8.17 -12.79
C ILE A 65 -6.89 8.90 -14.06
N LEU A 66 -7.73 8.88 -15.10
CA LEU A 66 -7.41 9.51 -16.38
C LEU A 66 -8.68 9.88 -17.14
N VAL A 67 -8.63 11.02 -17.83
CA VAL A 67 -9.55 11.35 -18.93
C VAL A 67 -8.72 11.63 -20.16
N ASN A 68 -9.01 10.96 -21.28
CA ASN A 68 -8.30 11.19 -22.53
C ASN A 68 -9.25 11.16 -23.74
N ARG A 69 -8.81 11.72 -24.86
CA ARG A 69 -9.49 11.65 -26.15
C ARG A 69 -8.70 10.78 -27.12
N TYR A 70 -9.36 9.79 -27.70
CA TYR A 70 -8.81 8.95 -28.77
C TYR A 70 -9.80 8.94 -29.92
N GLU A 71 -9.40 9.48 -31.06
CA GLU A 71 -10.29 9.72 -32.22
C GLU A 71 -11.55 10.52 -31.82
N ASN A 72 -12.74 9.96 -32.02
CA ASN A 72 -14.04 10.54 -31.66
C ASN A 72 -14.57 10.06 -30.28
N LYS A 73 -13.72 9.42 -29.48
CA LYS A 73 -14.05 8.86 -28.16
C LYS A 73 -13.42 9.66 -27.04
N HIS A 74 -14.21 9.97 -26.00
CA HIS A 74 -13.74 10.44 -24.72
C HIS A 74 -13.69 9.25 -23.77
N ILE A 75 -12.50 8.91 -23.30
CA ILE A 75 -12.23 7.72 -22.50
C ILE A 75 -11.95 8.15 -21.07
N TYR A 76 -12.71 7.57 -20.15
CA TYR A 76 -12.56 7.76 -18.71
C TYR A 76 -12.03 6.47 -18.12
N VAL A 77 -10.88 6.54 -17.47
CA VAL A 77 -10.26 5.38 -16.83
C VAL A 77 -10.48 5.46 -15.34
N TYR A 78 -11.09 4.42 -14.78
CA TYR A 78 -11.28 4.25 -13.35
C TYR A 78 -10.39 3.12 -12.84
N LYS A 79 -9.99 3.19 -11.57
CA LYS A 79 -9.40 2.07 -10.84
C LYS A 79 -10.25 1.69 -9.65
N THR A 80 -10.14 0.43 -9.24
CA THR A 80 -10.73 -0.05 -7.99
C THR A 80 -9.92 -1.18 -7.40
N LEU A 81 -9.70 -1.12 -6.09
CA LEU A 81 -9.03 -2.19 -5.36
C LEU A 81 -10.02 -3.33 -5.12
N VAL A 82 -9.63 -4.53 -5.54
CA VAL A 82 -10.43 -5.76 -5.42
C VAL A 82 -9.76 -6.70 -4.42
N ASP A 83 -10.56 -7.24 -3.51
CA ASP A 83 -10.12 -8.24 -2.54
C ASP A 83 -9.88 -9.60 -3.21
N ASN A 84 -8.97 -10.41 -2.66
CA ASN A 84 -8.67 -11.74 -3.17
C ASN A 84 -9.86 -12.72 -3.10
N SER A 85 -10.85 -12.44 -2.25
CA SER A 85 -12.08 -13.24 -2.12
C SER A 85 -13.10 -13.01 -3.24
N VAL A 86 -12.91 -12.00 -4.10
CA VAL A 86 -13.85 -11.71 -5.18
C VAL A 86 -13.73 -12.76 -6.28
N VAL A 87 -14.86 -13.44 -6.55
CA VAL A 87 -15.00 -14.39 -7.65
C VAL A 87 -15.38 -13.63 -8.91
N ILE A 88 -14.68 -13.93 -10.00
CA ILE A 88 -14.93 -13.35 -11.33
C ILE A 88 -15.71 -14.34 -12.20
N GLU A 89 -16.63 -13.81 -13.00
CA GLU A 89 -17.45 -14.57 -13.94
C GLU A 89 -17.29 -13.96 -15.34
N ASN A 90 -17.03 -14.78 -16.36
CA ASN A 90 -17.06 -14.30 -17.74
C ASN A 90 -18.52 -14.25 -18.22
N ARG A 91 -19.19 -13.11 -17.98
CA ARG A 91 -20.62 -12.94 -18.26
C ARG A 91 -20.95 -12.61 -19.71
N GLU A 92 -19.93 -12.27 -20.50
CA GLU A 92 -20.02 -12.05 -21.95
C GLU A 92 -19.01 -12.94 -22.70
N PRO A 93 -19.16 -14.28 -22.61
CA PRO A 93 -18.18 -15.24 -23.14
C PRO A 93 -18.06 -15.19 -24.67
N GLU A 94 -19.03 -14.60 -25.36
CA GLU A 94 -18.96 -14.34 -26.80
C GLU A 94 -18.04 -13.16 -27.16
N LYS A 95 -17.72 -12.30 -26.18
CA LYS A 95 -16.86 -11.12 -26.37
C LYS A 95 -15.47 -11.30 -25.78
N HIS A 96 -15.31 -12.17 -24.80
CA HIS A 96 -14.09 -12.33 -24.00
C HIS A 96 -13.72 -13.80 -23.80
N GLU A 97 -12.44 -14.14 -23.98
CA GLU A 97 -11.93 -15.53 -23.82
C GLU A 97 -11.96 -15.99 -22.35
N GLY A 98 -11.89 -15.04 -21.42
CA GLY A 98 -11.91 -15.29 -19.98
C GLY A 98 -11.07 -14.25 -19.24
N TRP A 99 -11.58 -13.81 -18.09
CA TRP A 99 -10.88 -12.84 -17.25
C TRP A 99 -9.81 -13.51 -16.40
N PHE A 100 -8.62 -12.92 -16.34
CA PHE A 100 -7.55 -13.38 -15.46
C PHE A 100 -6.77 -12.22 -14.86
N TRP A 101 -6.23 -12.47 -13.67
CA TRP A 101 -5.36 -11.54 -12.94
C TRP A 101 -3.93 -11.69 -13.44
N THR A 102 -3.27 -10.58 -13.72
CA THR A 102 -1.84 -10.59 -14.07
C THR A 102 -1.17 -9.31 -13.65
N ASN A 103 0.02 -9.43 -13.07
CA ASN A 103 0.91 -8.29 -12.89
C ASN A 103 1.73 -8.01 -14.17
N ARG A 104 1.71 -8.89 -15.18
CA ARG A 104 2.49 -8.81 -16.43
C ARG A 104 1.70 -8.22 -17.60
N PHE A 105 0.69 -7.40 -17.36
CA PHE A 105 -0.19 -6.91 -18.43
C PHE A 105 0.55 -6.13 -19.55
N TYR A 106 1.71 -5.55 -19.24
CA TYR A 106 2.61 -4.89 -20.21
C TYR A 106 3.15 -5.81 -21.30
N ASP A 107 3.22 -7.11 -21.03
CA ASP A 107 3.76 -8.11 -21.96
C ASP A 107 2.69 -8.57 -22.97
N TYR A 108 1.43 -8.16 -22.77
CA TYR A 108 0.31 -8.51 -23.64
C TYR A 108 0.08 -7.40 -24.68
N PRO A 109 -0.37 -7.75 -25.90
CA PRO A 109 -0.77 -6.76 -26.88
C PRO A 109 -2.10 -6.11 -26.46
N LEU A 110 -2.02 -4.99 -25.77
CA LEU A 110 -3.18 -4.25 -25.25
C LEU A 110 -3.94 -3.51 -26.37
N ILE A 111 -5.22 -3.25 -26.16
CA ILE A 111 -5.97 -2.32 -27.02
C ILE A 111 -5.30 -0.92 -27.01
N PRO A 112 -5.34 -0.15 -28.11
CA PRO A 112 -4.62 1.13 -28.20
C PRO A 112 -4.91 2.10 -27.07
N THR A 113 -6.16 2.12 -26.59
CA THR A 113 -6.55 2.97 -25.48
C THR A 113 -5.79 2.59 -24.21
N MET A 114 -5.75 1.32 -23.82
CA MET A 114 -4.95 0.90 -22.66
C MET A 114 -3.44 1.04 -22.87
N ASP A 115 -2.94 0.73 -24.07
CA ASP A 115 -1.50 0.79 -24.34
C ASP A 115 -0.93 2.20 -24.19
N ILE A 116 -1.65 3.23 -24.67
CA ILE A 116 -1.24 4.64 -24.55
C ILE A 116 -1.10 5.05 -23.07
N PHE A 117 -1.94 4.51 -22.18
CA PHE A 117 -1.96 4.92 -20.76
C PHE A 117 -1.34 3.91 -19.79
N LYS A 118 -0.71 2.83 -20.27
CA LYS A 118 -0.20 1.75 -19.42
C LYS A 118 0.74 2.20 -18.30
N LYS A 119 1.52 3.27 -18.55
CA LYS A 119 2.40 3.89 -17.53
C LYS A 119 1.60 4.62 -16.45
N GLU A 120 0.56 5.34 -16.85
CA GLU A 120 -0.32 6.04 -15.89
C GLU A 120 -1.11 5.02 -15.05
N ILE A 121 -1.62 3.96 -15.68
CA ILE A 121 -2.23 2.83 -14.97
C ILE A 121 -1.25 2.28 -13.93
N LEU A 122 0.02 2.02 -14.30
CA LEU A 122 1.03 1.53 -13.37
C LEU A 122 1.17 2.42 -12.16
N LYS A 123 1.38 3.70 -12.42
CA LYS A 123 1.66 4.72 -11.42
C LYS A 123 0.51 4.83 -10.42
N HIS A 124 -0.74 4.67 -10.88
CA HIS A 124 -1.90 4.72 -10.01
C HIS A 124 -2.19 3.44 -9.23
N ILE A 125 -1.73 2.27 -9.68
CA ILE A 125 -1.87 0.99 -8.95
C ILE A 125 -0.64 0.65 -8.10
N THR A 126 0.49 1.33 -8.33
CA THR A 126 1.72 1.18 -7.56
C THR A 126 1.54 1.81 -6.17
N PRO A 127 1.81 1.06 -5.08
CA PRO A 127 1.79 1.62 -3.74
C PRO A 127 2.80 2.77 -3.61
N LYS A 128 2.33 3.96 -3.22
CA LYS A 128 3.21 5.12 -2.98
C LYS A 128 3.88 5.03 -1.61
N TYR A 129 3.19 4.46 -0.63
CA TYR A 129 3.61 4.46 0.77
C TYR A 129 4.11 3.07 1.18
N ILE A 130 5.36 2.99 1.62
CA ILE A 130 5.98 1.75 2.08
C ILE A 130 6.14 1.83 3.60
N VAL A 131 5.26 1.17 4.33
CA VAL A 131 5.21 1.28 5.80
C VAL A 131 6.02 0.15 6.43
N PHE A 132 6.96 0.52 7.30
CA PHE A 132 7.73 -0.40 8.13
C PHE A 132 7.18 -0.38 9.56
N SER A 133 6.32 -1.34 9.90
CA SER A 133 5.77 -1.53 11.23
C SER A 133 6.63 -2.50 12.04
N GLY A 134 6.60 -2.40 13.37
CA GLY A 134 7.33 -3.30 14.26
C GLY A 134 8.08 -2.58 15.39
N PRO A 135 8.52 -3.29 16.44
CA PRO A 135 9.08 -2.70 17.65
C PRO A 135 10.45 -2.04 17.42
N THR A 136 10.96 -1.31 18.42
CA THR A 136 12.35 -0.81 18.36
C THR A 136 13.32 -1.99 18.44
N GLY A 137 14.48 -1.89 17.78
CA GLY A 137 15.51 -2.93 17.81
C GLY A 137 15.38 -4.05 16.77
N VAL A 138 14.32 -4.12 15.97
CA VAL A 138 14.15 -5.18 14.94
C VAL A 138 14.84 -4.87 13.60
N GLY A 139 15.57 -3.76 13.51
CA GLY A 139 16.33 -3.40 12.30
C GLY A 139 15.57 -2.61 11.22
N LYS A 140 14.37 -2.07 11.53
CA LYS A 140 13.58 -1.26 10.58
C LYS A 140 14.40 -0.14 9.91
N THR A 141 15.10 0.66 10.70
CA THR A 141 15.90 1.80 10.18
C THR A 141 16.94 1.35 9.17
N SER A 142 17.64 0.26 9.45
CA SER A 142 18.63 -0.33 8.54
C SER A 142 17.98 -0.80 7.24
N LEU A 143 16.84 -1.51 7.32
CA LEU A 143 16.10 -1.97 6.15
C LEU A 143 15.57 -0.81 5.31
N MET A 144 15.01 0.24 5.94
CA MET A 144 14.49 1.42 5.26
C MET A 144 15.59 2.17 4.49
N ILE A 145 16.75 2.40 5.12
CA ILE A 145 17.89 3.08 4.48
C ILE A 145 18.40 2.28 3.29
N LYS A 146 18.57 0.96 3.46
CA LYS A 146 19.06 0.08 2.40
C LYS A 146 18.03 -0.04 1.26
N LEU A 147 16.74 -0.19 1.57
CA LEU A 147 15.68 -0.19 0.54
C LEU A 147 15.67 1.12 -0.23
N LYS A 148 15.79 2.27 0.45
CA LYS A 148 15.91 3.57 -0.22
C LYS A 148 17.09 3.58 -1.20
N GLN A 149 18.27 3.14 -0.78
CA GLN A 149 19.44 3.09 -1.65
C GLN A 149 19.21 2.21 -2.88
N GLU A 150 18.59 1.04 -2.71
CA GLU A 150 18.30 0.14 -3.83
C GLU A 150 17.26 0.73 -4.78
N LEU A 151 16.20 1.36 -4.28
CA LEU A 151 15.20 2.05 -5.10
C LEU A 151 15.79 3.25 -5.86
N GLU A 152 16.67 4.02 -5.22
CA GLU A 152 17.36 5.16 -5.86
C GLU A 152 18.36 4.70 -6.92
N LYS A 153 19.03 3.56 -6.74
CA LYS A 153 19.85 2.92 -7.79
C LYS A 153 19.00 2.50 -8.99
N ASP A 154 17.78 2.03 -8.74
CA ASP A 154 16.82 1.66 -9.77
C ASP A 154 16.16 2.89 -10.44
N GLY A 155 16.57 4.12 -10.08
CA GLY A 155 16.12 5.38 -10.70
C GLY A 155 14.89 6.02 -10.04
N PHE A 156 14.41 5.48 -8.93
CA PHE A 156 13.26 6.03 -8.21
C PHE A 156 13.67 7.07 -7.18
N SER A 157 12.90 8.15 -7.10
CA SER A 157 13.06 9.14 -6.05
C SER A 157 12.32 8.70 -4.78
N VAL A 158 12.96 8.77 -3.61
CA VAL A 158 12.43 8.22 -2.35
C VAL A 158 12.60 9.17 -1.15
N ASP A 159 11.49 9.49 -0.49
CA ASP A 159 11.49 10.14 0.82
C ASP A 159 11.42 9.11 1.96
N ILE A 160 11.97 9.46 3.13
CA ILE A 160 11.77 8.70 4.37
C ILE A 160 11.09 9.60 5.40
N CYS A 161 9.87 9.24 5.78
CA CYS A 161 9.16 9.83 6.90
C CYS A 161 9.47 9.00 8.16
N THR A 162 10.55 9.36 8.84
CA THR A 162 10.94 8.71 10.10
C THR A 162 10.10 9.21 11.28
N GLU A 163 10.11 8.47 12.38
CA GLU A 163 9.58 8.93 13.66
C GLU A 163 10.34 10.19 14.18
N SER A 164 11.57 10.47 13.70
CA SER A 164 12.45 11.51 14.23
C SER A 164 12.16 12.93 13.69
N ILE A 165 11.00 13.46 14.06
CA ILE A 165 10.77 14.91 14.25
C ILE A 165 10.34 15.12 15.70
N LEU A 166 11.15 14.56 16.59
CA LEU A 166 11.18 14.91 17.99
C LEU A 166 12.58 15.43 18.21
N LYS A 167 12.77 16.74 18.09
CA LYS A 167 13.97 17.36 18.63
C LYS A 167 14.10 17.14 20.15
N ASP A 168 13.06 16.60 20.81
CA ASP A 168 13.10 16.11 22.19
C ASP A 168 12.28 14.82 22.35
N SER A 169 12.84 13.66 21.98
CA SER A 169 12.30 12.33 22.32
C SER A 169 12.13 12.12 23.84
N ASN A 170 12.81 12.95 24.64
CA ASN A 170 12.66 13.06 26.08
C ASN A 170 11.21 13.35 26.50
N TYR A 171 10.49 14.19 25.75
CA TYR A 171 9.16 14.66 26.14
C TYR A 171 8.07 13.58 26.05
N LEU A 172 8.11 12.71 25.04
CA LEU A 172 7.19 11.55 24.96
C LEU A 172 7.50 10.51 26.05
N LEU A 173 8.78 10.28 26.36
CA LEU A 173 9.17 9.35 27.43
C LEU A 173 8.85 9.92 28.83
N GLU A 174 8.95 11.24 29.00
CA GLU A 174 8.58 11.95 30.22
C GLU A 174 7.06 11.97 30.41
N TYR A 175 6.29 12.25 29.34
CA TYR A 175 4.83 12.20 29.36
C TYR A 175 4.29 10.80 29.58
N LYS A 176 4.91 9.78 28.98
CA LYS A 176 4.56 8.38 29.27
C LYS A 176 4.60 8.07 30.78
N LYS A 177 5.55 8.65 31.52
CA LYS A 177 5.72 8.40 32.96
C LYS A 177 4.77 9.21 33.84
N ASN A 178 4.41 10.41 33.41
CA ASN A 178 3.81 11.42 34.29
C ASN A 178 2.39 11.84 33.87
N ASP A 179 1.99 11.65 32.60
CA ASP A 179 0.72 12.14 32.05
C ASP A 179 0.34 11.40 30.74
N ILE A 180 -0.55 10.40 30.86
CA ILE A 180 -1.01 9.58 29.73
C ILE A 180 -1.73 10.40 28.65
N GLN A 181 -2.45 11.46 29.03
CA GLN A 181 -3.20 12.30 28.09
C GLN A 181 -2.25 13.14 27.24
N LYS A 182 -1.21 13.72 27.86
CA LYS A 182 -0.19 14.45 27.12
C LYS A 182 0.66 13.54 26.23
N PHE A 183 0.90 12.30 26.67
CA PHE A 183 1.54 11.29 25.83
C PHE A 183 0.72 10.98 24.58
N GLU A 184 -0.59 10.76 24.74
CA GLU A 184 -1.52 10.55 23.63
C GLU A 184 -1.57 11.75 22.68
N TYR A 185 -1.69 12.97 23.20
CA TYR A 185 -1.69 14.21 22.42
C TYR A 185 -0.41 14.40 21.61
N ALA A 186 0.75 14.14 22.23
CA ALA A 186 2.04 14.25 21.56
C ALA A 186 2.16 13.23 20.41
N LEU A 187 1.69 12.01 20.63
CA LEU A 187 1.69 10.94 19.65
C LEU A 187 0.77 11.28 18.45
N LEU A 188 -0.45 11.76 18.71
CA LEU A 188 -1.39 12.20 17.66
C LEU A 188 -0.83 13.33 16.80
N ASN A 189 -0.24 14.35 17.41
CA ASN A 189 0.37 15.47 16.67
C ASN A 189 1.52 15.02 15.78
N GLN A 190 2.36 14.12 16.28
CA GLN A 190 3.46 13.56 15.51
C GLN A 190 2.92 12.84 14.27
N TYR A 191 1.88 12.04 14.45
CA TYR A 191 1.22 11.33 13.37
C TYR A 191 0.59 12.25 12.32
N HIS A 192 -0.12 13.30 12.72
CA HIS A 192 -0.66 14.29 11.78
C HIS A 192 0.44 15.02 11.00
N ARG A 193 1.53 15.43 11.65
CA ARG A 193 2.67 16.08 10.97
C ARG A 193 3.28 15.16 9.91
N ARG A 194 3.51 13.90 10.26
CA ARG A 194 4.04 12.89 9.33
C ARG A 194 3.10 12.63 8.18
N ARG A 195 1.78 12.61 8.42
CA ARG A 195 0.77 12.49 7.36
C ARG A 195 0.87 13.66 6.38
N ILE A 196 1.04 14.89 6.87
CA ILE A 196 1.24 16.07 6.01
C ILE A 196 2.50 15.93 5.14
N GLU A 197 3.64 15.52 5.72
CA GLU A 197 4.88 15.29 4.99
C GLU A 197 4.71 14.21 3.91
N MET A 198 4.08 13.10 4.28
CA MET A 198 3.83 11.96 3.41
C MET A 198 2.87 12.31 2.25
N LEU A 199 1.81 13.08 2.51
CA LEU A 199 0.88 13.53 1.48
C LEU A 199 1.48 14.59 0.55
N ASN A 200 2.35 15.46 1.06
CA ASN A 200 2.98 16.52 0.29
C ASN A 200 4.20 16.06 -0.53
N SER A 201 4.72 14.85 -0.28
CA SER A 201 5.87 14.34 -1.03
C SER A 201 5.52 14.17 -2.51
N SER A 202 6.36 14.73 -3.38
CA SER A 202 6.31 14.57 -4.84
C SER A 202 7.12 13.38 -5.34
N LYS A 203 7.73 12.60 -4.44
CA LYS A 203 8.58 11.46 -4.77
C LYS A 203 7.79 10.25 -5.27
N ASN A 204 8.50 9.33 -5.93
CA ASN A 204 7.92 8.06 -6.40
C ASN A 204 7.44 7.21 -5.23
N PHE A 205 8.27 7.10 -4.19
CA PHE A 205 7.97 6.36 -2.97
C PHE A 205 8.22 7.20 -1.72
N VAL A 206 7.43 6.93 -0.70
CA VAL A 206 7.67 7.44 0.65
C VAL A 206 7.73 6.25 1.59
N ILE A 207 8.90 6.03 2.20
CA ILE A 207 9.11 5.02 3.23
C ILE A 207 8.70 5.61 4.57
N VAL A 208 7.86 4.89 5.32
CA VAL A 208 7.22 5.37 6.54
C VAL A 208 7.64 4.48 7.71
N ASP A 209 8.34 5.04 8.70
CA ASP A 209 8.74 4.32 9.93
C ASP A 209 7.56 4.24 10.91
N ARG A 210 6.72 3.21 10.77
CA ARG A 210 5.43 3.03 11.46
C ARG A 210 4.38 4.06 11.09
N GLU A 211 3.14 3.61 11.10
CA GLU A 211 1.97 4.46 10.90
C GLU A 211 1.25 4.72 12.23
N VAL A 212 0.22 5.54 12.19
CA VAL A 212 -0.63 5.88 13.32
C VAL A 212 -1.25 4.64 13.98
N PHE A 213 -1.61 3.63 13.17
CA PHE A 213 -2.15 2.37 13.66
C PHE A 213 -1.14 1.50 14.41
N ASP A 214 0.18 1.72 14.29
CA ASP A 214 1.16 1.05 15.18
C ASP A 214 0.94 1.47 16.65
N GLY A 215 0.35 2.66 16.89
CA GLY A 215 -0.07 3.11 18.21
C GLY A 215 -1.02 2.13 18.91
N ASP A 216 -1.75 1.30 18.16
CA ASP A 216 -2.66 0.29 18.67
C ASP A 216 -1.94 -0.77 19.51
N ILE A 217 -0.72 -1.12 19.13
CA ILE A 217 0.13 -2.05 19.89
C ILE A 217 0.59 -1.40 21.18
N TYR A 218 0.99 -0.13 21.12
CA TYR A 218 1.39 0.61 22.31
C TYR A 218 0.21 0.77 23.27
N LYS A 219 -1.01 0.98 22.76
CA LYS A 219 -2.23 0.98 23.58
C LYS A 219 -2.39 -0.33 24.33
N GLU A 220 -2.27 -1.46 23.67
CA GLU A 220 -2.38 -2.76 24.34
C GLU A 220 -1.38 -2.91 25.48
N VAL A 221 -0.15 -2.39 25.28
CA VAL A 221 0.92 -2.51 26.27
C VAL A 221 0.73 -1.56 27.45
N TYR A 222 0.14 -0.37 27.24
CA TYR A 222 0.13 0.76 28.20
C TYR A 222 -1.24 1.31 28.61
N GLY A 223 -2.32 1.02 27.89
CA GLY A 223 -3.72 1.30 28.31
C GLY A 223 -4.26 2.72 28.09
N PHE A 224 -4.15 3.31 26.89
CA PHE A 224 -4.74 4.63 26.56
C PHE A 224 -6.03 4.55 25.68
N GLU A 225 -6.88 5.59 25.69
CA GLU A 225 -8.11 5.67 24.86
C GLU A 225 -7.82 6.16 23.42
N LYS A 226 -8.76 6.00 22.47
CA LYS A 226 -8.37 5.77 21.04
C LYS A 226 -9.32 6.27 19.95
N GLU A 227 -10.42 6.92 20.26
CA GLU A 227 -11.50 7.06 19.27
C GLU A 227 -11.17 8.01 18.09
N ILE A 228 -10.11 8.81 18.20
CA ILE A 228 -9.84 9.92 17.27
C ILE A 228 -9.38 9.47 15.86
N ILE A 229 -8.74 8.31 15.70
CA ILE A 229 -7.97 8.00 14.47
C ILE A 229 -8.68 7.05 13.47
N LYS A 230 -9.85 6.48 13.81
CA LYS A 230 -10.45 5.43 12.98
C LYS A 230 -10.80 5.86 11.54
N LYS A 231 -11.14 7.14 11.33
CA LYS A 231 -11.62 7.63 10.02
C LYS A 231 -10.48 7.86 9.00
N GLU A 232 -9.35 8.37 9.46
CA GLU A 232 -8.22 8.75 8.58
C GLU A 232 -7.50 7.54 7.97
N HIS A 233 -7.40 6.45 8.72
CA HIS A 233 -6.72 5.23 8.27
C HIS A 233 -7.34 4.61 7.02
N VAL A 234 -8.66 4.73 6.82
CA VAL A 234 -9.36 4.11 5.70
C VAL A 234 -9.00 4.76 4.36
N GLU A 235 -8.73 6.06 4.35
CA GLU A 235 -8.61 6.83 3.09
C GLU A 235 -7.33 6.53 2.31
N ILE A 236 -6.24 6.20 3.00
CA ILE A 236 -4.90 6.02 2.40
C ILE A 236 -4.37 4.60 2.50
N LYS A 237 -5.06 3.69 3.20
CA LYS A 237 -4.64 2.29 3.36
C LYS A 237 -4.47 1.56 2.02
N ASP A 238 -5.25 1.93 1.01
CA ASP A 238 -5.16 1.34 -0.34
C ASP A 238 -3.89 1.78 -1.10
N LEU A 239 -3.23 2.85 -0.65
CA LEU A 239 -1.97 3.36 -1.19
C LEU A 239 -0.74 2.84 -0.44
N MET A 240 -0.96 2.06 0.63
CA MET A 240 0.07 1.56 1.53
C MET A 240 0.39 0.09 1.27
N LEU A 241 1.68 -0.21 1.28
CA LEU A 241 2.20 -1.57 1.44
C LEU A 241 2.88 -1.67 2.81
N VAL A 242 2.33 -2.51 3.69
CA VAL A 242 2.72 -2.57 5.10
C VAL A 242 3.55 -3.81 5.37
N PHE A 243 4.79 -3.60 5.82
CA PHE A 243 5.70 -4.64 6.28
C PHE A 243 5.76 -4.66 7.80
N LEU A 244 5.34 -5.78 8.39
CA LEU A 244 5.56 -6.07 9.79
C LEU A 244 6.95 -6.69 9.95
N ILE A 245 7.91 -5.90 10.44
CA ILE A 245 9.27 -6.34 10.69
C ILE A 245 9.38 -6.95 12.08
N LEU A 246 9.78 -8.20 12.14
CA LEU A 246 10.02 -8.96 13.36
C LEU A 246 11.45 -9.51 13.36
N CYS A 247 11.92 -9.94 14.52
CA CYS A 247 13.12 -10.76 14.64
C CYS A 247 12.94 -11.72 15.83
N ASN A 248 13.83 -12.69 15.97
CA ASN A 248 13.93 -13.54 17.14
C ASN A 248 14.56 -12.78 18.32
N ASP A 249 14.40 -13.33 19.52
CA ASP A 249 14.83 -12.69 20.75
C ASP A 249 16.36 -12.51 20.83
N ARG A 250 17.14 -13.43 20.23
CA ARG A 250 18.61 -13.34 20.19
C ARG A 250 19.06 -12.14 19.37
N ASN A 251 18.45 -11.92 18.21
CA ASN A 251 18.74 -10.79 17.34
C ASN A 251 18.25 -9.47 17.94
N LEU A 252 17.10 -9.47 18.63
CA LEU A 252 16.66 -8.31 19.39
C LEU A 252 17.69 -7.93 20.47
N GLU A 253 18.19 -8.90 21.24
CA GLU A 253 19.21 -8.69 22.26
C GLU A 253 20.51 -8.16 21.65
N ARG A 254 21.01 -8.79 20.58
CA ARG A 254 22.20 -8.34 19.85
C ARG A 254 22.06 -6.88 19.42
N ASN A 255 20.94 -6.54 18.80
CA ASN A 255 20.66 -5.19 18.31
C ASN A 255 20.46 -4.19 19.45
N TYR A 256 20.00 -4.64 20.61
CA TYR A 256 19.82 -3.82 21.81
C TYR A 256 21.17 -3.42 22.42
N TYR A 257 22.03 -4.41 22.64
CA TYR A 257 23.35 -4.19 23.23
C TYR A 257 24.33 -3.52 22.26
N GLY A 258 24.12 -3.65 20.95
CA GLY A 258 24.87 -2.92 19.93
C GLY A 258 24.56 -1.42 19.85
N ARG A 259 23.55 -0.91 20.58
CA ARG A 259 23.24 0.53 20.66
C ARG A 259 23.89 1.18 21.87
N GLU A 260 24.26 2.44 21.73
CA GLU A 260 24.61 3.29 22.87
C GLU A 260 23.43 3.36 23.85
N GLU A 261 23.74 3.46 25.14
CA GLU A 261 22.73 3.44 26.19
C GLU A 261 21.70 4.57 26.05
N LYS A 262 22.16 5.76 25.63
CA LYS A 262 21.32 6.93 25.36
C LYS A 262 20.27 6.70 24.25
N ASP A 263 20.52 5.76 23.33
CA ASP A 263 19.65 5.45 22.19
C ASP A 263 18.67 4.31 22.48
N ARG A 264 18.73 3.72 23.69
CA ARG A 264 17.84 2.63 24.12
C ARG A 264 16.53 3.21 24.64
N LYS A 265 15.52 3.29 23.76
CA LYS A 265 14.17 3.81 24.09
C LYS A 265 13.51 3.11 25.30
N TYR A 266 13.75 1.80 25.49
CA TYR A 266 13.15 1.00 26.57
C TYR A 266 14.18 0.01 27.16
N PRO A 267 13.99 -0.50 28.38
CA PRO A 267 14.70 -1.67 28.86
C PRO A 267 14.45 -2.90 27.98
N LEU A 268 15.44 -3.80 27.87
CA LEU A 268 15.34 -5.01 27.03
C LEU A 268 14.09 -5.86 27.33
N LYS A 269 13.73 -6.03 28.61
CA LYS A 269 12.52 -6.76 29.04
C LYS A 269 11.24 -6.16 28.43
N GLU A 270 11.17 -4.84 28.36
CA GLU A 270 10.05 -4.12 27.78
C GLU A 270 10.05 -4.22 26.24
N CYS A 271 11.22 -4.14 25.59
CA CYS A 271 11.36 -4.42 24.15
C CYS A 271 10.80 -5.81 23.78
N LYS A 272 11.13 -6.85 24.56
CA LYS A 272 10.62 -8.22 24.37
C LYS A 272 9.10 -8.29 24.55
N LYS A 273 8.56 -7.63 25.58
CA LYS A 273 7.10 -7.55 25.81
C LYS A 273 6.40 -6.96 24.58
N ILE A 274 6.87 -5.81 24.08
CA ILE A 274 6.28 -5.15 22.90
C ILE A 274 6.38 -6.05 21.66
N LEU A 275 7.53 -6.71 21.46
CA LEU A 275 7.73 -7.64 20.34
C LEU A 275 6.73 -8.79 20.33
N ASN A 276 6.41 -9.37 21.50
CA ASN A 276 5.40 -10.42 21.58
C ASN A 276 4.00 -9.91 21.23
N VAL A 277 3.64 -8.68 21.63
CA VAL A 277 2.35 -8.10 21.24
C VAL A 277 2.28 -7.86 19.73
N TYR A 278 3.36 -7.39 19.09
CA TYR A 278 3.42 -7.30 17.63
C TYR A 278 3.22 -8.66 16.94
N ARG A 279 3.88 -9.72 17.44
CA ARG A 279 3.75 -11.09 16.92
C ARG A 279 2.32 -11.61 17.00
N GLU A 280 1.63 -11.38 18.11
CA GLU A 280 0.31 -11.95 18.38
C GLU A 280 -0.84 -11.12 17.79
N LYS A 281 -0.75 -9.79 17.89
CA LYS A 281 -1.91 -8.92 17.68
C LYS A 281 -1.86 -8.08 16.43
N PHE A 282 -0.69 -7.79 15.86
CA PHE A 282 -0.63 -6.80 14.78
C PHE A 282 -1.47 -7.20 13.56
N LYS A 283 -1.32 -8.44 13.06
CA LYS A 283 -2.15 -8.89 11.93
C LYS A 283 -3.62 -9.10 12.32
N LYS A 284 -3.88 -9.52 13.55
CA LYS A 284 -5.24 -9.86 13.99
C LYS A 284 -6.09 -8.60 14.22
N ASP A 285 -5.51 -7.62 14.88
CA ASP A 285 -6.23 -6.51 15.50
C ASP A 285 -5.87 -5.15 14.89
N VAL A 286 -4.80 -5.06 14.08
CA VAL A 286 -4.30 -3.78 13.51
C VAL A 286 -4.34 -3.79 11.98
N CYS A 287 -3.58 -4.68 11.32
CA CYS A 287 -3.43 -4.71 9.87
C CYS A 287 -3.29 -6.16 9.35
N GLY A 288 -4.42 -6.79 9.02
CA GLY A 288 -4.46 -8.19 8.56
C GLY A 288 -3.75 -8.46 7.25
N ASP A 289 -3.65 -7.45 6.40
CA ASP A 289 -2.98 -7.47 5.11
C ASP A 289 -1.47 -7.17 5.18
N ALA A 290 -0.91 -6.96 6.38
CA ALA A 290 0.52 -6.75 6.55
C ALA A 290 1.35 -7.99 6.15
N ILE A 291 2.45 -7.73 5.45
CA ILE A 291 3.46 -8.71 5.03
C ILE A 291 4.46 -8.86 6.15
N VAL A 292 4.69 -10.11 6.60
CA VAL A 292 5.63 -10.37 7.70
C VAL A 292 7.03 -10.57 7.13
N ILE A 293 8.00 -9.82 7.66
CA ILE A 293 9.42 -9.98 7.36
C ILE A 293 10.14 -10.33 8.65
N ASN A 294 10.69 -11.55 8.72
CA ASN A 294 11.55 -11.98 9.81
C ASN A 294 12.99 -11.56 9.50
N ASN A 295 13.42 -10.45 10.09
CA ASN A 295 14.74 -9.87 9.92
C ASN A 295 15.77 -10.55 10.84
N ASP A 296 15.93 -11.85 10.63
CA ASP A 296 16.85 -12.69 11.41
C ASP A 296 18.14 -13.07 10.68
N SER A 297 18.13 -12.93 9.35
CA SER A 297 19.24 -13.19 8.44
C SER A 297 20.09 -11.92 8.22
N ASP A 298 20.88 -11.89 7.14
CA ASP A 298 21.56 -10.67 6.71
C ASP A 298 20.53 -9.59 6.32
N LEU A 299 20.92 -8.33 6.48
CA LEU A 299 20.17 -7.17 6.02
C LEU A 299 19.84 -7.25 4.53
N GLU A 300 20.76 -7.78 3.72
CA GLU A 300 20.56 -7.94 2.28
C GLU A 300 19.38 -8.87 1.96
N ASP A 301 19.26 -10.00 2.66
CA ASP A 301 18.14 -10.93 2.52
C ASP A 301 16.82 -10.25 2.89
N GLY A 302 16.83 -9.47 3.97
CA GLY A 302 15.66 -8.70 4.41
C GLY A 302 15.18 -7.71 3.36
N VAL A 303 16.11 -6.97 2.72
CA VAL A 303 15.76 -6.02 1.66
C VAL A 303 15.35 -6.72 0.37
N ASN A 304 16.00 -7.82 -0.02
CA ASN A 304 15.61 -8.60 -1.20
C ASN A 304 14.19 -9.15 -1.06
N ASN A 305 13.86 -9.75 0.07
CA ASN A 305 12.51 -10.23 0.38
C ASN A 305 11.48 -9.10 0.30
N ILE A 306 11.82 -7.91 0.79
CA ILE A 306 10.96 -6.73 0.70
C ILE A 306 10.81 -6.30 -0.77
N LYS A 307 11.91 -6.20 -1.53
CA LYS A 307 11.92 -5.82 -2.96
C LYS A 307 11.01 -6.71 -3.81
N GLU A 308 10.96 -8.01 -3.55
CA GLU A 308 10.10 -8.94 -4.30
C GLU A 308 8.62 -8.52 -4.33
N TYR A 309 8.11 -7.89 -3.26
CA TYR A 309 6.73 -7.43 -3.20
C TYR A 309 6.45 -6.17 -4.03
N PHE A 310 7.49 -5.40 -4.40
CA PHE A 310 7.31 -4.26 -5.29
C PHE A 310 7.90 -4.45 -6.68
N ASN A 311 8.74 -5.46 -6.91
CA ASN A 311 9.29 -5.81 -8.22
C ASN A 311 8.22 -5.85 -9.33
N PRO A 312 6.99 -6.37 -9.09
CA PRO A 312 5.91 -6.30 -10.08
C PRO A 312 5.58 -4.89 -10.57
N TYR A 313 5.87 -3.85 -9.78
CA TYR A 313 5.67 -2.45 -10.11
C TYR A 313 6.96 -1.79 -10.63
N LEU A 314 8.12 -2.09 -10.01
CA LEU A 314 9.40 -1.43 -10.28
C LEU A 314 9.97 -1.76 -11.66
N ILE A 315 9.84 -3.00 -12.13
CA ILE A 315 10.41 -3.46 -13.42
C ILE A 315 9.80 -2.70 -14.63
N LYS A 316 8.70 -1.96 -14.43
CA LYS A 316 7.84 -1.45 -15.50
C LYS A 316 7.60 0.07 -15.46
N LEU A 317 8.11 0.77 -14.44
CA LEU A 317 8.08 2.24 -14.35
C LEU A 317 9.27 2.85 -15.11
#